data_AF-A0A952YCY3-F1
#
_entry.id   AF-A0A952YCY3-F1
#
_cell.length_a   1.000
_cell.length_b   1.000
_cell.length_c   1.000
_cell.angle_alpha   90.00
_cell.angle_beta   90.00
_cell.angle_gamma   90.00
#
_symmetry.space_group_name_H-M   'P 1'
#
loop_
_entity.id
_entity.type
_entity.pdbx_description
1 polymer ?
#
loop_
_entity_poly.entity_id
_entity_poly.type
_entity_poly.pdbx_seq_one_letter_code
_entity_poly.pdbx_strand_id
1 'polypeptide(L)'
;MRLNDRLVYHGQFLFRWRSYLPLALLLIAAPVFAESARMEAWVGDEAFSAWVYFCILVSFSGQLVRCITVGYVPVGTSGRGTKEQRAECLNTTGMYSIVRNPPYLGNFLAMLGIVMSLMVWWFVLAFVLMYWLYIEWIIWVEEDFLAKRFGAAYDKWCAVTPAFIPNISLWKAADLSFSFKTVVRREYHGLLAIVSAFLCAKSILDLGVKGQDLQQWVLTDRIEIYLFAAGCILYLVALVLTKRTRLLTVSGRS
;
A
#
# COMPACT_ATOMS: atom_id res chain seq x y z
N MET A 1 -18.05 17.21 -24.85
CA MET A 1 -17.41 16.05 -24.18
C MET A 1 -18.34 15.54 -23.09
N ARG A 2 -18.67 14.24 -23.07
CA ARG A 2 -19.61 13.65 -22.10
C ARG A 2 -18.93 13.53 -20.72
N LEU A 3 -19.73 13.44 -19.66
CA LEU A 3 -19.23 13.29 -18.29
C LEU A 3 -18.36 12.04 -18.13
N ASN A 4 -18.79 10.93 -18.75
CA ASN A 4 -18.05 9.67 -18.78
C ASN A 4 -16.65 9.84 -19.40
N ASP A 5 -16.56 10.55 -20.53
CA ASP A 5 -15.28 10.80 -21.22
C ASP A 5 -14.30 11.60 -20.33
N ARG A 6 -14.80 12.55 -19.53
CA ARG A 6 -13.96 13.31 -18.59
C ARG A 6 -13.48 12.44 -17.44
N LEU A 7 -14.34 11.59 -16.89
CA LEU A 7 -14.01 10.72 -15.76
C LEU A 7 -12.94 9.69 -16.17
N VAL A 8 -13.04 9.12 -17.37
CA VAL A 8 -12.00 8.26 -17.95
C VAL A 8 -10.69 9.03 -18.13
N TYR A 9 -10.72 10.26 -18.65
CA TYR A 9 -9.53 11.08 -18.82
C TYR A 9 -8.83 11.41 -17.48
N HIS A 10 -9.59 11.88 -16.49
CA HIS A 10 -9.04 12.19 -15.16
C HIS A 10 -8.53 10.93 -14.45
N GLY A 11 -9.22 9.79 -14.56
CA GLY A 11 -8.77 8.52 -14.02
C GLY A 11 -7.47 8.04 -14.66
N GLN A 12 -7.31 8.18 -15.98
CA GLN A 12 -6.04 7.86 -16.68
C GLN A 12 -4.89 8.75 -16.20
N PHE A 13 -5.15 10.05 -16.01
CA PHE A 13 -4.16 10.97 -15.44
C PHE A 13 -3.73 10.51 -14.04
N LEU A 14 -4.68 10.24 -13.14
CA LEU A 14 -4.40 9.76 -11.79
C LEU A 14 -3.65 8.42 -11.80
N PHE A 15 -4.06 7.48 -12.65
CA PHE A 15 -3.40 6.18 -12.80
C PHE A 15 -1.92 6.34 -13.19
N ARG A 16 -1.61 7.29 -14.08
CA ARG A 16 -0.24 7.58 -14.51
C ARG A 16 0.62 8.16 -13.39
N TRP A 17 0.05 9.05 -12.58
CA TRP A 17 0.76 9.78 -11.53
C TRP A 17 0.59 9.18 -10.12
N ARG A 18 -0.07 8.02 -10.01
CA ARG A 18 -0.43 7.37 -8.74
C ARG A 18 0.70 7.22 -7.75
N SER A 19 1.93 7.04 -8.24
CA SER A 19 3.12 6.84 -7.41
C SER A 19 3.57 8.10 -6.66
N TYR A 20 3.15 9.29 -7.09
CA TYR A 20 3.59 10.57 -6.52
C TYR A 20 2.56 11.22 -5.59
N LEU A 21 1.30 10.78 -5.67
CA LEU A 21 0.21 11.33 -4.87
C LEU A 21 0.38 11.14 -3.34
N PRO A 22 0.95 10.02 -2.85
CA PRO A 22 1.32 9.93 -1.44
C PRO A 22 2.28 11.05 -0.98
N LEU A 23 3.13 11.58 -1.86
CA LEU A 23 4.04 12.69 -1.52
C LEU A 23 3.28 14.02 -1.38
N ALA A 24 2.19 14.21 -2.12
CA ALA A 24 1.35 15.40 -1.97
C ALA A 24 0.64 15.43 -0.60
N LEU A 25 0.26 14.27 -0.06
CA LEU A 25 -0.29 14.16 1.30
C LEU A 25 0.72 14.58 2.37
N LEU A 26 2.02 14.36 2.15
CA LEU A 26 3.07 14.81 3.08
C LEU A 26 3.14 16.34 3.19
N LEU A 27 2.84 17.08 2.11
CA LEU A 27 2.80 18.55 2.14
C LEU A 27 1.64 19.08 3.00
N ILE A 28 0.51 18.36 3.01
CA ILE A 28 -0.67 18.67 3.83
C ILE A 28 -0.43 18.29 5.30
N ALA A 29 0.51 17.37 5.56
CA ALA A 29 0.78 16.86 6.90
C ALA A 29 1.59 17.83 7.80
N ALA A 30 2.19 18.89 7.27
CA ALA A 30 2.99 19.83 8.07
C ALA A 30 2.27 20.39 9.34
N PRO A 31 1.05 20.95 9.25
CA PRO A 31 0.30 21.37 10.45
C PRO A 31 -0.10 20.19 11.34
N VAL A 32 -0.25 18.99 10.79
CA VAL A 32 -0.62 17.78 11.53
C VAL A 32 0.49 17.37 12.49
N PHE A 33 1.76 17.53 12.13
CA PHE A 33 2.88 17.19 13.02
C PHE A 33 2.92 18.06 14.28
N ALA A 34 2.55 19.34 14.18
CA ALA A 34 2.45 20.22 15.34
C ALA A 34 1.33 19.77 16.30
N GLU A 35 0.21 19.28 15.77
CA GLU A 35 -0.88 18.72 16.58
C GLU A 35 -0.52 17.35 17.15
N SER A 36 0.17 16.49 16.38
CA SER A 36 0.70 15.20 16.83
C SER A 36 1.61 15.37 18.04
N ALA A 37 2.50 16.37 18.05
CA ALA A 37 3.36 16.65 19.20
C ALA A 37 2.56 17.03 20.46
N ARG A 38 1.45 17.76 20.31
CA ARG A 38 0.55 18.06 21.43
C ARG A 38 -0.18 16.82 21.93
N MET A 39 -0.58 15.93 21.02
CA MET A 39 -1.23 14.66 21.37
C MET A 39 -0.29 13.77 22.16
N GLU A 40 0.97 13.64 21.72
CA GLU A 40 1.99 12.88 22.44
C GLU A 40 2.26 13.45 23.85
N ALA A 41 2.39 14.77 23.97
CA ALA A 41 2.53 15.42 25.27
C ALA A 41 1.31 15.21 26.19
N TRP A 42 0.12 15.02 25.62
CA TRP A 42 -1.12 14.78 26.37
C TRP A 42 -1.27 13.32 26.82
N VAL A 43 -0.96 12.34 25.96
CA VAL A 43 -1.10 10.91 26.28
C VAL A 43 0.12 10.29 26.96
N GLY A 44 1.29 10.93 26.83
CA GLY A 44 2.57 10.44 27.30
C GLY A 44 3.29 9.51 26.32
N ASP A 45 4.62 9.52 26.40
CA ASP A 45 5.52 8.86 25.45
C ASP A 45 5.27 7.35 25.32
N GLU A 46 4.98 6.66 26.43
CA GLU A 46 4.73 5.20 26.42
C GLU A 46 3.46 4.85 25.66
N ALA A 47 2.36 5.56 25.92
CA ALA A 47 1.08 5.35 25.25
C ALA A 47 1.16 5.72 23.76
N PHE A 48 1.85 6.81 23.44
CA PHE A 48 2.09 7.22 22.07
C PHE A 48 2.93 6.19 21.31
N SER A 49 4.00 5.68 21.91
CA SER A 49 4.84 4.64 21.31
C SER A 49 4.07 3.33 21.08
N ALA A 50 3.26 2.90 22.06
CA ALA A 50 2.40 1.73 21.90
C ALA A 50 1.41 1.90 20.74
N TRP A 51 0.84 3.10 20.58
CA TRP A 51 -0.03 3.45 19.46
C TRP A 51 0.72 3.40 18.12
N VAL A 52 1.94 3.94 18.05
CA VAL A 52 2.78 3.86 16.84
C VAL A 52 3.11 2.41 16.48
N TYR A 53 3.41 1.53 17.44
CA TYR A 53 3.65 0.12 17.16
C TYR A 53 2.40 -0.61 16.67
N PHE A 54 1.22 -0.29 17.21
CA PHE A 54 -0.04 -0.78 16.66
C PHE A 54 -0.23 -0.33 15.20
N CYS A 55 0.07 0.95 14.91
CA CYS A 55 0.01 1.50 13.56
C CYS A 55 0.98 0.80 12.59
N ILE A 56 2.18 0.46 13.04
CA ILE A 56 3.17 -0.33 12.29
C ILE A 56 2.57 -1.70 11.92
N LEU A 57 1.91 -2.38 12.87
CA LEU A 57 1.24 -3.67 12.61
C LEU A 57 0.12 -3.52 11.56
N VAL A 58 -0.68 -2.45 11.64
CA VAL A 58 -1.70 -2.13 10.62
C VAL A 58 -1.05 -1.99 9.25
N SER A 59 0.06 -1.24 9.14
CA SER A 59 0.75 -1.06 7.86
C SER A 59 1.32 -2.37 7.30
N PHE A 60 1.92 -3.21 8.15
CA PHE A 60 2.43 -4.52 7.75
C PHE A 60 1.32 -5.50 7.36
N SER A 61 0.11 -5.40 7.95
CA SER A 61 -1.05 -6.18 7.50
C SER A 61 -1.43 -5.85 6.06
N GLY A 62 -1.32 -4.57 5.66
CA GLY A 62 -1.49 -4.14 4.27
C GLY A 62 -0.44 -4.73 3.33
N GLN A 63 0.82 -4.74 3.76
CA GLN A 63 1.89 -5.38 3.01
C GLN A 63 1.69 -6.90 2.89
N LEU A 64 1.17 -7.56 3.94
CA LEU A 64 0.84 -8.97 3.92
C LEU A 64 -0.26 -9.27 2.89
N VAL A 65 -1.33 -8.47 2.84
CA VAL A 65 -2.38 -8.56 1.80
C VAL A 65 -1.77 -8.51 0.40
N ARG A 66 -0.80 -7.61 0.16
CA ARG A 66 -0.11 -7.51 -1.13
C ARG A 66 0.79 -8.72 -1.41
N CYS A 67 1.54 -9.19 -0.43
CA CYS A 67 2.37 -10.39 -0.54
C CYS A 67 1.53 -11.63 -0.87
N ILE A 68 0.41 -11.83 -0.18
CA ILE A 68 -0.53 -12.94 -0.44
C ILE A 68 -1.06 -12.82 -1.86
N THR A 69 -1.56 -11.64 -2.25
CA THR A 69 -2.09 -11.40 -3.60
C THR A 69 -1.06 -11.74 -4.67
N VAL A 70 0.14 -11.17 -4.58
CA VAL A 70 1.19 -11.35 -5.60
C VAL A 70 1.77 -12.76 -5.61
N GLY A 71 1.79 -13.45 -4.46
CA GLY A 71 2.27 -14.83 -4.36
C GLY A 71 1.43 -15.86 -5.12
N TYR A 72 0.17 -15.54 -5.42
CA TYR A 72 -0.78 -16.42 -6.12
C TYR A 72 -1.09 -16.01 -7.56
N VAL A 73 -0.63 -14.84 -8.00
CA VAL A 73 -1.01 -14.25 -9.29
C VAL A 73 -0.19 -14.84 -10.46
N PRO A 74 -0.84 -15.18 -11.60
CA PRO A 74 -0.17 -15.66 -12.81
C PRO A 74 0.61 -14.54 -13.54
N VAL A 75 1.49 -14.92 -14.47
CA VAL A 75 2.20 -13.96 -15.32
C VAL A 75 1.25 -13.03 -16.08
N GLY A 76 1.70 -11.81 -16.40
CA GLY A 76 0.95 -10.92 -17.28
C GLY A 76 -0.29 -10.26 -16.66
N THR A 77 -0.52 -10.43 -15.36
CA THR A 77 -1.63 -9.80 -14.64
C THR A 77 -1.13 -8.99 -13.43
N SER A 78 -1.91 -7.98 -13.06
CA SER A 78 -1.68 -7.16 -11.85
C SER A 78 -0.28 -6.52 -11.79
N GLY A 79 0.28 -6.10 -12.92
CA GLY A 79 1.63 -5.52 -13.00
C GLY A 79 1.75 -4.13 -12.36
N ARG A 80 2.98 -3.69 -12.05
CA ARG A 80 3.27 -2.35 -11.49
C ARG A 80 3.35 -1.23 -12.54
N GLY A 81 3.04 -1.51 -13.81
CA GLY A 81 3.09 -0.52 -14.87
C GLY A 81 2.09 0.62 -14.62
N THR A 82 2.51 1.86 -14.87
CA THR A 82 1.65 3.07 -14.79
C THR A 82 1.31 3.64 -16.15
N LYS A 83 1.88 3.07 -17.23
CA LYS A 83 1.71 3.56 -18.61
C LYS A 83 0.59 2.85 -19.37
N GLU A 84 0.39 1.56 -19.11
CA GLU A 84 -0.58 0.71 -19.81
C GLU A 84 -1.17 -0.32 -18.86
N GLN A 85 -2.46 -0.62 -19.06
CA GLN A 85 -3.10 -1.73 -18.36
C GLN A 85 -2.81 -3.05 -19.07
N ARG A 86 -2.50 -4.09 -18.28
CA ARG A 86 -2.16 -5.42 -18.78
C ARG A 86 -2.88 -6.47 -17.94
N ALA A 87 -3.67 -7.30 -18.62
CA ALA A 87 -4.37 -8.41 -18.00
C ALA A 87 -4.44 -9.57 -18.99
N GLU A 88 -3.48 -10.50 -18.97
CA GLU A 88 -3.51 -11.68 -19.85
C GLU A 88 -4.69 -12.62 -19.52
N CYS A 89 -5.07 -12.71 -18.25
CA CYS A 89 -6.26 -13.41 -17.79
C CYS A 89 -7.00 -12.63 -16.69
N LEU A 90 -8.24 -13.07 -16.39
CA LEU A 90 -9.04 -12.52 -15.31
C LEU A 90 -8.80 -13.31 -14.02
N ASN A 91 -8.18 -12.68 -13.03
CA ASN A 91 -7.95 -13.28 -11.72
C ASN A 91 -9.24 -13.26 -10.90
N THR A 92 -9.75 -14.42 -10.50
CA THR A 92 -11.00 -14.55 -9.71
C THR A 92 -10.86 -15.45 -8.48
N THR A 93 -9.65 -15.97 -8.24
CA THR A 93 -9.31 -16.89 -7.15
C THR A 93 -8.33 -16.25 -6.16
N GLY A 94 -8.15 -16.87 -4.99
CA GLY A 94 -7.35 -16.31 -3.89
C GLY A 94 -7.92 -14.97 -3.42
N MET A 95 -7.07 -13.96 -3.24
CA MET A 95 -7.49 -12.63 -2.79
C MET A 95 -8.52 -11.95 -3.73
N TYR A 96 -8.50 -12.28 -5.03
CA TYR A 96 -9.48 -11.75 -6.00
C TYR A 96 -10.87 -12.39 -5.87
N SER A 97 -11.02 -13.45 -5.07
CA SER A 97 -12.35 -14.03 -4.79
C SER A 97 -13.13 -13.23 -3.74
N ILE A 98 -12.42 -12.61 -2.79
CA ILE A 98 -13.01 -11.91 -1.64
C ILE A 98 -13.12 -10.40 -1.85
N VAL A 99 -12.30 -9.81 -2.72
CA VAL A 99 -12.33 -8.39 -3.09
C VAL A 99 -11.79 -8.20 -4.51
N ARG A 100 -12.36 -7.29 -5.30
CA ARG A 100 -11.94 -7.07 -6.70
C ARG A 100 -10.56 -6.43 -6.83
N ASN A 101 -10.18 -5.61 -5.85
CA ASN A 101 -8.95 -4.81 -5.90
C ASN A 101 -8.02 -5.03 -4.69
N PRO A 102 -7.51 -6.26 -4.47
CA PRO A 102 -6.73 -6.57 -3.28
C PRO A 102 -5.40 -5.80 -3.13
N PRO A 103 -4.65 -5.43 -4.20
CA PRO A 103 -3.48 -4.56 -4.05
C PRO A 103 -3.83 -3.18 -3.49
N TYR A 104 -5.00 -2.64 -3.84
CA TYR A 104 -5.46 -1.34 -3.33
C TYR A 104 -5.87 -1.45 -1.87
N LEU A 105 -6.58 -2.51 -1.47
CA LEU A 105 -6.83 -2.79 -0.05
C LEU A 105 -5.52 -2.84 0.76
N GLY A 106 -4.50 -3.52 0.25
CA GLY A 106 -3.19 -3.59 0.91
C GLY A 106 -2.48 -2.24 0.99
N ASN A 107 -2.54 -1.42 -0.07
CA ASN A 107 -2.01 -0.05 -0.04
C ASN A 107 -2.76 0.86 0.93
N PHE A 108 -4.09 0.73 1.01
CA PHE A 108 -4.91 1.47 1.96
C PHE A 108 -4.47 1.19 3.39
N LEU A 109 -4.38 -0.08 3.79
CA LEU A 109 -3.92 -0.47 5.13
C LEU A 109 -2.48 -0.02 5.40
N ALA A 110 -1.58 -0.16 4.43
CA ALA A 110 -0.19 0.30 4.53
C ALA A 110 -0.11 1.81 4.84
N MET A 111 -0.88 2.64 4.12
CA MET A 111 -0.90 4.09 4.32
C MET A 111 -1.71 4.50 5.56
N LEU A 112 -2.79 3.77 5.87
CA LEU A 112 -3.65 4.04 7.02
C LEU A 112 -2.84 3.97 8.33
N GLY A 113 -2.01 2.94 8.50
CA GLY A 113 -1.14 2.86 9.69
C GLY A 113 -0.20 4.06 9.81
N ILE A 114 0.44 4.47 8.71
CA ILE A 114 1.33 5.66 8.70
C ILE A 114 0.55 6.92 9.10
N VAL A 115 -0.64 7.14 8.54
CA VAL A 115 -1.48 8.30 8.86
C VAL A 115 -1.97 8.27 10.31
N MET A 116 -2.40 7.09 10.79
CA MET A 116 -2.83 6.89 12.17
C MET A 116 -1.71 7.14 13.18
N SER A 117 -0.45 6.90 12.82
CA SER A 117 0.70 7.09 13.71
C SER A 117 0.86 8.50 14.26
N LEU A 118 0.30 9.50 13.57
CA LEU A 118 0.31 10.90 14.02
C LEU A 118 -0.72 11.17 15.13
N MET A 119 -1.62 10.21 15.41
CA MET A 119 -2.64 10.30 16.44
C MET A 119 -3.60 11.50 16.29
N VAL A 120 -3.78 11.99 15.05
CA VAL A 120 -4.68 13.10 14.71
C VAL A 120 -5.92 12.58 13.98
N TRP A 121 -7.06 12.52 14.68
CA TRP A 121 -8.28 11.84 14.21
C TRP A 121 -8.86 12.45 12.91
N TRP A 122 -8.86 13.78 12.78
CA TRP A 122 -9.42 14.46 11.61
C TRP A 122 -8.57 14.22 10.37
N PHE A 123 -7.25 14.02 10.55
CA PHE A 123 -6.33 13.71 9.47
C PHE A 123 -6.55 12.28 8.96
N VAL A 124 -6.82 11.33 9.86
CA VAL A 124 -7.23 9.96 9.48
C VAL A 124 -8.52 10.00 8.68
N LEU A 125 -9.53 10.76 9.12
CA LEU A 125 -10.79 10.90 8.40
C LEU A 125 -10.59 11.52 7.00
N ALA A 126 -9.81 12.61 6.92
CA ALA A 126 -9.49 13.25 5.65
C ALA A 126 -8.77 12.28 4.70
N PHE A 127 -7.79 11.51 5.21
CA PHE A 127 -7.11 10.49 4.43
C PHE A 127 -8.07 9.42 3.89
N VAL A 128 -8.95 8.88 4.74
CA VAL A 128 -9.92 7.84 4.33
C VAL A 128 -10.82 8.35 3.21
N LEU A 129 -11.36 9.56 3.35
CA LEU A 129 -12.23 10.18 2.33
C LEU A 129 -11.47 10.46 1.03
N MET A 130 -10.27 11.05 1.12
CA MET A 130 -9.44 11.32 -0.05
C MET A 130 -9.02 10.04 -0.77
N TYR A 131 -8.62 9.01 -0.01
CA TYR A 131 -8.24 7.72 -0.55
C TYR A 131 -9.41 7.08 -1.29
N TRP A 132 -10.62 7.12 -0.72
CA TRP A 132 -11.82 6.57 -1.33
C TRP A 132 -12.12 7.21 -2.69
N LEU A 133 -12.22 8.53 -2.74
CA LEU A 133 -12.48 9.28 -3.98
C LEU A 133 -11.40 9.02 -5.04
N TYR A 134 -10.15 8.98 -4.60
CA TYR A 134 -9.00 8.75 -5.45
C TYR A 134 -9.01 7.36 -6.09
N ILE A 135 -9.22 6.33 -5.28
CA ILE A 135 -9.13 4.96 -5.74
C ILE A 135 -10.33 4.56 -6.59
N GLU A 136 -11.49 5.16 -6.34
CA GLU A 136 -12.71 4.96 -7.14
C GLU A 136 -12.48 5.36 -8.60
N TRP A 137 -11.81 6.49 -8.86
CA TRP A 137 -11.49 6.91 -10.24
C TRP A 137 -10.50 5.98 -10.93
N ILE A 138 -9.51 5.46 -10.19
CA ILE A 138 -8.54 4.51 -10.74
C ILE A 138 -9.23 3.18 -11.07
N ILE A 139 -10.03 2.68 -10.13
CA ILE A 139 -10.76 1.42 -10.29
C ILE A 139 -11.69 1.54 -11.47
N TRP A 140 -12.43 2.63 -11.63
CA TRP A 140 -13.31 2.79 -12.78
C TRP A 140 -12.59 2.62 -14.13
N VAL A 141 -11.40 3.21 -14.29
CA VAL A 141 -10.62 3.03 -15.53
C VAL A 141 -10.12 1.59 -15.69
N GLU A 142 -9.79 0.90 -14.60
CA GLU A 142 -9.45 -0.53 -14.63
C GLU A 142 -10.65 -1.43 -14.93
N GLU A 143 -11.82 -1.16 -14.34
CA GLU A 143 -13.05 -1.92 -14.57
C GLU A 143 -13.56 -1.75 -16.00
N ASP A 144 -13.50 -0.53 -16.57
CA ASP A 144 -13.86 -0.29 -17.98
C ASP A 144 -12.96 -1.08 -18.95
N PHE A 145 -11.65 -1.12 -18.68
CA PHE A 145 -10.71 -1.93 -19.47
C PHE A 145 -10.99 -3.43 -19.33
N LEU A 146 -11.21 -3.92 -18.11
CA LEU A 146 -11.48 -5.33 -17.85
C LEU A 146 -12.83 -5.77 -18.45
N ALA A 147 -13.87 -4.94 -18.34
CA ALA A 147 -15.17 -5.17 -18.94
C ALA A 147 -15.06 -5.26 -20.47
N LYS A 148 -14.34 -4.34 -21.12
CA LYS A 148 -14.10 -4.39 -22.57
C LYS A 148 -13.31 -5.63 -23.01
N ARG A 149 -12.40 -6.11 -22.16
CA ARG A 149 -11.52 -7.25 -22.50
C ARG A 149 -12.16 -8.62 -22.26
N PHE A 150 -12.92 -8.78 -21.17
CA PHE A 150 -13.44 -10.07 -20.71
C PHE A 150 -14.97 -10.18 -20.77
N GLY A 151 -15.69 -9.09 -21.04
CA GLY A 151 -17.14 -9.06 -21.25
C GLY A 151 -17.93 -9.75 -20.13
N ALA A 152 -18.85 -10.64 -20.51
CA ALA A 152 -19.76 -11.30 -19.58
C ALA A 152 -19.06 -12.09 -18.44
N ALA A 153 -17.84 -12.58 -18.65
CA ALA A 153 -17.08 -13.25 -17.59
C ALA A 153 -16.70 -12.29 -16.46
N TYR A 154 -16.37 -11.04 -16.81
CA TYR A 154 -16.08 -9.99 -15.85
C TYR A 154 -17.34 -9.56 -15.10
N ASP A 155 -18.45 -9.36 -15.81
CA ASP A 155 -19.72 -8.95 -15.20
C ASP A 155 -20.21 -9.98 -14.18
N LYS A 156 -20.12 -11.28 -14.52
CA LYS A 156 -20.49 -12.37 -13.62
C LYS A 156 -19.64 -12.40 -12.34
N TRP A 157 -18.35 -12.11 -12.46
CA TRP A 157 -17.46 -12.02 -11.29
C TRP A 157 -17.80 -10.79 -10.43
N CYS A 158 -18.03 -9.64 -11.05
CA CYS A 158 -18.37 -8.40 -10.34
C CYS A 158 -19.72 -8.45 -9.60
N ALA A 159 -20.68 -9.23 -10.10
CA ALA A 159 -21.97 -9.41 -9.44
C ALA A 159 -21.86 -10.10 -8.07
N VAL A 160 -20.76 -10.81 -7.80
CA VAL A 160 -20.57 -11.60 -6.56
C VAL A 160 -19.47 -11.00 -5.69
N THR A 161 -18.38 -10.52 -6.28
CA THR A 161 -17.19 -10.08 -5.53
C THR A 161 -17.24 -8.58 -5.22
N PRO A 162 -17.15 -8.17 -3.93
CA PRO A 162 -17.15 -6.76 -3.54
C PRO A 162 -15.98 -5.95 -4.12
N ALA A 163 -16.22 -4.66 -4.38
CA ALA A 163 -15.19 -3.76 -4.90
C ALA A 163 -14.07 -3.44 -3.89
N PHE A 164 -14.45 -3.20 -2.62
CA PHE A 164 -13.60 -2.57 -1.61
C PHE A 164 -13.54 -3.32 -0.28
N ILE A 165 -14.70 -3.60 0.32
CA ILE A 165 -14.78 -4.28 1.63
C ILE A 165 -14.70 -5.78 1.38
N PRO A 166 -13.64 -6.47 1.84
CA PRO A 166 -13.46 -7.88 1.55
C PRO A 166 -14.53 -8.73 2.23
N ASN A 167 -15.11 -9.67 1.49
CA ASN A 167 -15.97 -10.69 2.06
C ASN A 167 -15.24 -12.03 2.12
N ILE A 168 -14.73 -12.37 3.31
CA ILE A 168 -13.91 -13.56 3.55
C ILE A 168 -14.69 -14.86 3.25
N SER A 169 -16.03 -14.85 3.36
CA SER A 169 -16.84 -16.04 3.08
C SER A 169 -16.83 -16.47 1.61
N LEU A 170 -16.40 -15.59 0.70
CA LEU A 170 -16.30 -15.85 -0.73
C LEU A 170 -14.97 -16.52 -1.13
N TRP A 171 -14.11 -16.85 -0.17
CA TRP A 171 -12.78 -17.38 -0.46
C TRP A 171 -12.82 -18.61 -1.37
N LYS A 172 -12.12 -18.51 -2.50
CA LYS A 172 -11.83 -19.61 -3.41
C LYS A 172 -10.32 -19.83 -3.45
N ALA A 173 -9.89 -21.08 -3.28
CA ALA A 173 -8.47 -21.43 -3.34
C ALA A 173 -7.85 -20.95 -4.66
N ALA A 174 -6.61 -20.45 -4.58
CA ALA A 174 -5.89 -19.98 -5.76
C ALA A 174 -5.53 -21.14 -6.70
N ASP A 175 -5.58 -20.87 -8.00
CA ASP A 175 -5.25 -21.88 -9.02
C ASP A 175 -3.76 -22.25 -9.03
N LEU A 176 -2.92 -21.35 -8.51
CA LEU A 176 -1.48 -21.52 -8.39
C LEU A 176 -1.08 -21.72 -6.92
N SER A 177 -0.01 -22.47 -6.68
CA SER A 177 0.60 -22.55 -5.34
C SER A 177 1.23 -21.21 -4.92
N PHE A 178 1.45 -20.98 -3.63
CA PHE A 178 2.11 -19.75 -3.19
C PHE A 178 3.59 -19.72 -3.61
N SER A 179 4.05 -18.62 -4.21
CA SER A 179 5.46 -18.42 -4.59
C SER A 179 6.12 -17.31 -3.79
N PHE A 180 6.91 -17.68 -2.78
CA PHE A 180 7.72 -16.74 -2.01
C PHE A 180 8.73 -15.98 -2.87
N LYS A 181 9.29 -16.64 -3.90
CA LYS A 181 10.23 -16.03 -4.85
C LYS A 181 9.59 -14.86 -5.61
N THR A 182 8.36 -15.04 -6.07
CA THR A 182 7.57 -14.00 -6.75
C THR A 182 7.29 -12.83 -5.82
N VAL A 183 6.97 -13.11 -4.54
CA VAL A 183 6.77 -12.08 -3.53
C VAL A 183 8.04 -11.24 -3.34
N VAL A 184 9.19 -11.86 -3.07
CA VAL A 184 10.46 -11.14 -2.87
C VAL A 184 10.79 -10.28 -4.10
N ARG A 185 10.66 -10.85 -5.31
CA ARG A 185 10.93 -10.15 -6.56
C ARG A 185 10.04 -8.93 -6.79
N ARG A 186 8.77 -9.01 -6.37
CA ARG A 186 7.78 -7.99 -6.69
C ARG A 186 7.52 -7.01 -5.56
N GLU A 187 7.74 -7.38 -4.29
CA GLU A 187 7.26 -6.62 -3.13
C GLU A 187 8.34 -6.03 -2.22
N TYR A 188 9.62 -6.22 -2.52
CA TYR A 188 10.74 -5.70 -1.71
C TYR A 188 10.74 -4.17 -1.50
N HIS A 189 10.20 -3.40 -2.44
CA HIS A 189 10.04 -1.94 -2.26
C HIS A 189 8.98 -1.57 -1.20
N GLY A 190 7.94 -2.39 -1.01
CA GLY A 190 6.83 -2.08 -0.12
C GLY A 190 7.24 -2.09 1.35
N LEU A 191 8.02 -3.11 1.74
CA LEU A 191 8.60 -3.22 3.07
C LEU A 191 9.48 -2.02 3.42
N LEU A 192 10.40 -1.65 2.51
CA LEU A 192 11.27 -0.49 2.71
C LEU A 192 10.45 0.80 2.84
N ALA A 193 9.45 1.00 1.99
CA ALA A 193 8.62 2.21 2.03
C ALA A 193 7.90 2.39 3.37
N ILE A 194 7.38 1.31 3.97
CA ILE A 194 6.71 1.36 5.27
C ILE A 194 7.69 1.79 6.36
N VAL A 195 8.82 1.08 6.52
CA VAL A 195 9.79 1.42 7.60
C VAL A 195 10.42 2.79 7.39
N SER A 196 10.65 3.21 6.14
CA SER A 196 11.08 4.58 5.83
C SER A 196 10.04 5.62 6.25
N ALA A 197 8.76 5.40 5.95
CA ALA A 197 7.71 6.36 6.26
C ALA A 197 7.56 6.58 7.78
N PHE A 198 7.59 5.51 8.57
CA PHE A 198 7.56 5.62 10.03
C PHE A 198 8.79 6.33 10.59
N LEU A 199 9.99 5.98 10.12
CA LEU A 199 11.21 6.65 10.55
C LEU A 199 11.16 8.15 10.19
N CYS A 200 10.77 8.49 8.96
CA CYS A 200 10.62 9.87 8.53
C CYS A 200 9.60 10.63 9.37
N ALA A 201 8.44 10.04 9.68
CA ALA A 201 7.42 10.66 10.51
C ALA A 201 7.97 10.97 11.91
N LYS A 202 8.64 10.00 12.55
CA LYS A 202 9.28 10.19 13.86
C LYS A 202 10.41 11.23 13.81
N SER A 203 11.28 11.19 12.80
CA SER A 203 12.32 12.20 12.63
C SER A 203 11.73 13.61 12.46
N ILE A 204 10.66 13.78 11.68
CA ILE A 204 9.99 15.08 11.52
C ILE A 204 9.39 15.54 12.85
N LEU A 205 8.72 14.64 13.56
CA LEU A 205 8.08 14.96 14.84
C LEU A 205 9.10 15.35 15.91
N ASP A 206 10.11 14.51 16.13
CA ASP A 206 11.02 14.65 17.26
C ASP A 206 12.13 15.67 16.99
N LEU A 207 12.80 15.59 15.83
CA LEU A 207 13.87 16.52 15.48
C LEU A 207 13.32 17.84 14.93
N GLY A 208 12.29 17.76 14.07
CA GLY A 208 11.77 18.92 13.35
C GLY A 208 10.79 19.76 14.16
N VAL A 209 9.86 19.13 14.88
CA VAL A 209 8.79 19.84 15.61
C VAL A 209 9.13 20.03 17.08
N LYS A 210 9.57 18.98 17.78
CA LYS A 210 9.94 19.09 19.20
C LYS A 210 11.34 19.67 19.41
N GLY A 211 12.20 19.67 18.38
CA GLY A 211 13.56 20.17 18.47
C GLY A 211 14.45 19.32 19.39
N GLN A 212 14.18 18.01 19.46
CA GLN A 212 14.95 17.07 20.27
C GLN A 212 16.39 16.96 19.74
N ASP A 213 17.36 16.84 20.64
CA ASP A 213 18.75 16.62 20.26
C ASP A 213 18.93 15.27 19.55
N LEU A 214 19.83 15.23 18.55
CA LEU A 214 20.05 14.05 17.73
C LEU A 214 20.57 12.85 18.55
N GLN A 215 21.44 13.07 19.54
CA GLN A 215 21.95 11.98 20.37
C GLN A 215 20.84 11.37 21.20
N GLN A 216 19.99 12.23 21.78
CA GLN A 216 18.83 11.78 22.55
C GLN A 216 17.83 11.03 21.65
N TRP A 217 17.56 11.55 20.45
CA TRP A 217 16.65 10.93 19.47
C TRP A 217 17.10 9.52 19.07
N VAL A 218 18.40 9.34 18.77
CA VAL A 218 18.95 8.02 18.43
C VAL A 218 18.78 7.00 19.55
N LEU A 219 18.85 7.45 20.82
CA LEU A 219 18.67 6.58 21.98
C LEU A 219 17.20 6.22 22.21
N THR A 220 16.31 7.19 22.07
CA THR A 220 14.86 7.01 22.28
C THR A 220 14.24 6.16 21.17
N ASP A 221 14.53 6.46 19.90
CA ASP A 221 13.88 5.86 18.71
C ASP A 221 14.74 4.77 18.05
N ARG A 222 15.55 4.08 18.86
CA ARG A 222 16.46 3.01 18.40
C ARG A 222 15.74 1.87 17.69
N ILE A 223 14.49 1.58 18.07
CA ILE A 223 13.72 0.46 17.51
C ILE A 223 13.39 0.76 16.04
N GLU A 224 12.92 1.97 15.76
CA GLU A 224 12.58 2.47 14.43
C GLU A 224 13.82 2.51 13.55
N ILE A 225 14.96 2.96 14.10
CA ILE A 225 16.25 2.95 13.41
C ILE A 225 16.67 1.51 13.06
N TYR A 226 16.56 0.56 13.98
CA TYR A 226 16.89 -0.85 13.72
C TYR A 226 15.94 -1.50 12.71
N LEU A 227 14.64 -1.20 12.78
CA LEU A 227 13.66 -1.66 11.79
C LEU A 227 13.98 -1.12 10.40
N PHE A 228 14.34 0.17 10.29
CA PHE A 228 14.75 0.77 9.03
C PHE A 228 16.05 0.17 8.50
N ALA A 229 17.06 -0.04 9.35
CA ALA A 229 18.32 -0.69 8.97
C ALA A 229 18.09 -2.13 8.46
N ALA A 230 17.26 -2.91 9.16
CA ALA A 230 16.86 -4.24 8.73
C ALA A 230 16.11 -4.20 7.39
N GLY A 231 15.19 -3.25 7.21
CA GLY A 231 14.49 -3.03 5.95
C GLY A 231 15.42 -2.69 4.79
N CYS A 232 16.45 -1.85 5.03
CA CYS A 232 17.49 -1.55 4.04
C CYS A 232 18.28 -2.81 3.63
N ILE A 233 18.68 -3.64 4.60
CA ILE A 233 19.40 -4.89 4.33
C ILE A 233 18.52 -5.83 3.50
N LEU A 234 17.27 -6.06 3.91
CA LEU A 234 16.33 -6.90 3.17
C LEU A 234 16.07 -6.38 1.76
N TYR A 235 15.94 -5.06 1.60
CA TYR A 235 15.80 -4.41 0.30
C TYR A 235 17.03 -4.67 -0.59
N LEU A 236 18.25 -4.47 -0.08
CA LEU A 236 19.47 -4.68 -0.84
C LEU A 236 19.65 -6.14 -1.25
N VAL A 237 19.37 -7.08 -0.33
CA VAL A 237 19.41 -8.52 -0.63
C VAL A 237 18.41 -8.85 -1.74
N ALA A 238 17.14 -8.42 -1.61
CA ALA A 238 16.11 -8.68 -2.62
C ALA A 238 16.43 -8.00 -3.96
N LEU A 239 17.00 -6.79 -3.94
CA LEU A 239 17.44 -6.05 -5.12
C LEU A 239 18.55 -6.79 -5.86
N VAL A 240 19.57 -7.28 -5.13
CA VAL A 240 20.67 -8.06 -5.70
C VAL A 240 20.14 -9.37 -6.26
N LEU A 241 19.34 -10.12 -5.51
CA LEU A 241 18.74 -11.37 -5.98
C LEU A 241 17.91 -11.16 -7.25
N THR A 242 17.13 -10.07 -7.31
CA THR A 242 16.27 -9.74 -8.45
C THR A 242 17.04 -9.27 -9.67
N LYS A 243 18.08 -8.44 -9.51
CA LYS A 243 18.80 -7.81 -10.63
C LYS A 243 20.04 -8.57 -11.09
N ARG A 244 20.65 -9.38 -10.23
CA ARG A 244 21.95 -10.03 -10.48
C ARG A 244 21.87 -11.55 -10.57
N THR A 245 20.72 -12.16 -10.24
CA THR A 245 20.58 -13.63 -10.24
C THR A 245 19.32 -14.08 -10.97
N ARG A 246 19.22 -15.39 -11.24
CA ARG A 246 17.99 -16.04 -11.72
C ARG A 246 17.26 -16.82 -10.60
N LEU A 247 17.70 -16.68 -9.35
CA LEU A 247 17.21 -17.49 -8.23
C LEU A 247 15.72 -17.28 -7.93
N LEU A 248 15.23 -16.07 -8.21
CA LEU A 248 13.84 -15.65 -8.01
C LEU A 248 12.95 -15.82 -9.25
N THR A 249 13.47 -16.33 -10.35
CA THR A 249 12.68 -16.59 -11.57
C THR A 249 11.84 -17.85 -11.38
N VAL A 250 10.54 -17.76 -11.67
CA VAL A 250 9.59 -18.88 -11.60
C VAL A 250 8.83 -18.96 -12.92
N SER A 251 8.88 -20.10 -13.60
CA SER A 251 8.19 -20.31 -14.89
C SER A 251 6.67 -20.12 -14.74
N GLY A 252 6.04 -19.47 -15.72
CA GLY A 252 4.62 -19.15 -15.70
C GLY A 252 4.21 -18.04 -14.72
N ARG A 253 5.18 -17.37 -14.09
CA ARG A 253 4.95 -16.26 -13.17
C ARG A 253 5.79 -15.04 -13.53
N SER A 254 5.23 -13.87 -13.28
CA SER A 254 5.92 -12.57 -13.39
C SER A 254 6.95 -12.40 -12.28
#